data_AF-A0A7W5B4F7-F1
#
_entry.id   AF-A0A7W5B4F7-F1
#
_cell.length_a   1.000
_cell.length_b   1.000
_cell.length_c   1.000
_cell.angle_alpha   90.00
_cell.angle_beta   90.00
_cell.angle_gamma   90.00
#
_symmetry.space_group_name_H-M   'P 1'
#
loop_
_entity.id
_entity.type
_entity.pdbx_description
1 polymer ?
#
loop_
_entity_poly.entity_id
_entity_poly.type
_entity_poly.pdbx_seq_one_letter_code
_entity_poly.pdbx_strand_id
1 'polypeptide(L)'
;MKIWHGIGIAIFALLLVFSIGWGMLWIYGQRDTVPESVKVSAVSDGSLTLQGETAIAIGGLPLDEALKLVKQHSLAASKVRLTIQANDTGKDERSWTLDQLGFKAQVQGAVQALEGLRTGGIWTRAKYRYLFDRQLHVTLGWDAGLLDKAVRQQWGLLEANAPVNATRTIKSDDSIIYTPHSDAYRIDTKTLAAAAGKAIAQAQTPQWGAQGKPVVLDLPLMLVHPNMTLDKLKAQGVARKIAEFTTDFSTSGSGRAYNVTSTAKILNNWELAPGEIFDYRKVIAATREGYGFREAPVILNGELVPGIGGGICQVSSTLYNTVLLAGLDMTERRNHSLPVSYLPMGRDATFAEGYINFRFKNTTGKHLIIRTEASGGKLTVKLFGTMEKGVSYTLASKTIEEIAPTIKEVPSAAVQPGDRLLMTPGKPGYVVETYRTKLVDGKAVATKRISRDKYKAQAAVYAVAPENAGPHGSQGQHGKGKELLEDGVTD
;
A
#
# COMPACT_ATOMS: atom_id res chain seq x y z
N MET A 1 -79.88 45.53 -52.99
CA MET A 1 -79.07 44.62 -53.83
C MET A 1 -77.55 44.83 -53.77
N LYS A 2 -77.01 46.07 -53.61
CA LYS A 2 -75.55 46.32 -53.61
C LYS A 2 -74.75 45.69 -52.45
N ILE A 3 -75.33 45.59 -51.24
CA ILE A 3 -74.66 45.00 -50.06
C ILE A 3 -74.47 43.47 -50.22
N TRP A 4 -75.50 42.77 -50.71
CA TRP A 4 -75.45 41.32 -50.97
C TRP A 4 -74.47 40.95 -52.10
N HIS A 5 -74.31 41.82 -53.11
CA HIS A 5 -73.27 41.64 -54.14
C HIS A 5 -71.85 41.84 -53.59
N GLY A 6 -71.63 42.82 -52.71
CA GLY A 6 -70.34 43.04 -52.05
C GLY A 6 -69.93 41.89 -51.13
N ILE A 7 -70.87 41.33 -50.37
CA ILE A 7 -70.65 40.14 -49.52
C ILE A 7 -70.34 38.91 -50.38
N GLY A 8 -71.06 38.71 -51.49
CA GLY A 8 -70.79 37.61 -52.42
C GLY A 8 -69.39 37.68 -53.04
N ILE A 9 -68.94 38.87 -53.46
CA ILE A 9 -67.58 39.09 -53.98
C ILE A 9 -66.52 38.84 -52.89
N ALA A 10 -66.77 39.29 -51.65
CA ALA A 10 -65.85 39.07 -50.53
C ALA A 10 -65.73 37.58 -50.16
N ILE A 11 -66.83 36.83 -50.16
CA ILE A 11 -66.83 35.38 -49.93
C ILE A 11 -66.10 34.66 -51.07
N PHE A 12 -66.36 35.02 -52.33
CA PHE A 12 -65.64 34.45 -53.47
C PHE A 12 -64.14 34.75 -53.43
N ALA A 13 -63.75 35.97 -53.07
CA ALA A 13 -62.35 36.35 -52.90
C ALA A 13 -61.68 35.56 -51.77
N LEU A 14 -62.37 35.38 -50.64
CA LEU A 14 -61.90 34.55 -49.51
C LEU A 14 -61.74 33.07 -49.91
N LEU A 15 -62.70 32.51 -50.64
CA LEU A 15 -62.61 31.14 -51.15
C LEU A 15 -61.47 30.98 -52.17
N LEU A 16 -61.24 31.99 -53.01
CA LEU A 16 -60.13 32.00 -53.95
C LEU A 16 -58.78 32.04 -53.21
N VAL A 17 -58.65 32.91 -52.21
CA VAL A 17 -57.44 32.99 -51.35
C VAL A 17 -57.24 31.70 -50.58
N PHE A 18 -58.30 31.09 -50.04
CA PHE A 18 -58.23 29.80 -49.37
C PHE A 18 -57.83 28.68 -50.32
N SER A 19 -58.36 28.65 -51.54
CA SER A 19 -58.01 27.67 -52.57
C SER A 19 -56.56 27.82 -53.03
N ILE A 20 -56.10 29.06 -53.25
CA ILE A 20 -54.69 29.36 -53.57
C ILE A 20 -53.79 28.97 -52.42
N GLY A 21 -54.14 29.32 -51.18
CA GLY A 21 -53.40 28.97 -49.97
C GLY A 21 -53.32 27.46 -49.78
N TRP A 22 -54.43 26.74 -49.97
CA TRP A 22 -54.48 25.29 -49.92
C TRP A 22 -53.67 24.65 -51.05
N GLY A 23 -53.72 25.18 -52.27
CA GLY A 23 -52.91 24.74 -53.40
C GLY A 23 -51.41 24.95 -53.19
N MET A 24 -50.99 26.09 -52.65
CA MET A 24 -49.60 26.35 -52.27
C MET A 24 -49.14 25.41 -51.16
N LEU A 25 -49.99 25.17 -50.16
CA LEU A 25 -49.71 24.28 -49.04
C LEU A 25 -49.66 22.81 -49.50
N TRP A 26 -50.46 22.46 -50.50
CA TRP A 26 -50.42 21.17 -51.18
C TRP A 26 -49.11 20.98 -51.96
N ILE A 27 -48.73 21.95 -52.80
CA ILE A 27 -47.47 21.92 -53.55
C ILE A 27 -46.28 21.85 -52.59
N TYR A 28 -46.30 22.60 -51.49
CA TYR A 28 -45.22 22.64 -50.51
C TYR A 28 -45.14 21.34 -49.67
N GLY A 29 -46.28 20.86 -49.18
CA GLY A 29 -46.37 19.65 -48.36
C GLY A 29 -46.13 18.37 -49.15
N GLN A 30 -46.43 18.33 -50.45
CA GLN A 30 -46.25 17.14 -51.30
C GLN A 30 -44.82 17.00 -51.85
N ARG A 31 -43.95 18.02 -51.72
CA ARG A 31 -42.56 17.94 -52.20
C ARG A 31 -41.85 16.73 -51.62
N ASP A 32 -41.24 15.97 -52.51
CA ASP A 32 -40.50 14.75 -52.17
C ASP A 32 -38.97 14.97 -52.12
N THR A 33 -38.55 16.20 -51.87
CA THR A 33 -37.15 16.58 -51.70
C THR A 33 -36.84 16.93 -50.25
N VAL A 34 -35.59 16.87 -49.84
CA VAL A 34 -35.14 17.40 -48.55
C VAL A 34 -35.20 18.93 -48.59
N PRO A 35 -35.63 19.62 -47.51
CA PRO A 35 -35.56 21.08 -47.43
C PRO A 35 -34.15 21.59 -47.76
N GLU A 36 -34.08 22.75 -48.43
CA GLU A 36 -32.81 23.40 -48.75
C GLU A 36 -31.94 23.57 -47.51
N SER A 37 -30.63 23.62 -47.70
CA SER A 37 -29.61 23.82 -46.66
C SER A 37 -29.55 22.77 -45.54
N VAL A 38 -30.26 21.65 -45.63
CA VAL A 38 -30.14 20.55 -44.65
C VAL A 38 -28.78 19.87 -44.82
N LYS A 39 -28.11 19.68 -43.68
CA LYS A 39 -26.84 18.95 -43.59
C LYS A 39 -26.94 17.81 -42.59
N VAL A 40 -26.12 16.79 -42.79
CA VAL A 40 -25.94 15.67 -41.84
C VAL A 40 -24.53 15.74 -41.28
N SER A 41 -24.41 15.91 -39.97
CA SER A 41 -23.13 15.97 -39.25
C SER A 41 -22.94 14.74 -38.38
N ALA A 42 -21.69 14.31 -38.19
CA ALA A 42 -21.41 13.26 -37.22
C ALA A 42 -21.18 13.82 -35.81
N VAL A 43 -21.68 13.10 -34.82
CA VAL A 43 -21.49 13.37 -33.40
C VAL A 43 -20.99 12.11 -32.70
N SER A 44 -20.21 12.24 -31.64
CA SER A 44 -19.77 11.08 -30.85
C SER A 44 -20.80 10.74 -29.76
N ASP A 45 -20.94 9.45 -29.45
CA ASP A 45 -21.63 8.96 -28.24
C ASP A 45 -20.82 9.12 -26.93
N GLY A 46 -19.63 9.73 -27.00
CA GLY A 46 -18.68 9.85 -25.89
C GLY A 46 -17.57 8.79 -25.89
N SER A 47 -17.66 7.76 -26.74
CA SER A 47 -16.61 6.74 -26.88
C SER A 47 -15.49 7.15 -27.86
N LEU A 48 -15.60 8.32 -28.49
CA LEU A 48 -14.69 8.80 -29.53
C LEU A 48 -14.42 10.29 -29.39
N THR A 49 -13.31 10.72 -29.99
CA THR A 49 -13.05 12.14 -30.23
C THR A 49 -13.13 12.40 -31.73
N LEU A 50 -14.04 13.29 -32.14
CA LEU A 50 -14.14 13.77 -33.52
C LEU A 50 -13.42 15.12 -33.63
N GLN A 51 -12.70 15.35 -34.74
CA GLN A 51 -12.12 16.66 -35.05
C GLN A 51 -12.65 17.16 -36.39
N GLY A 52 -13.25 18.36 -36.39
CA GLY A 52 -13.84 19.02 -37.56
C GLY A 52 -15.35 18.77 -37.73
N GLU A 53 -16.04 19.72 -38.38
CA GLU A 53 -17.44 19.55 -38.81
C GLU A 53 -17.46 18.81 -40.16
N THR A 54 -17.55 17.48 -40.13
CA THR A 54 -17.86 16.71 -41.33
C THR A 54 -19.38 16.73 -41.55
N ALA A 55 -19.83 17.72 -42.31
CA ALA A 55 -21.24 17.92 -42.65
C ALA A 55 -21.49 17.59 -44.13
N ILE A 56 -22.36 16.63 -44.40
CA ILE A 56 -22.80 16.28 -45.76
C ILE A 56 -24.04 17.11 -46.10
N ALA A 57 -23.98 17.92 -47.14
CA ALA A 57 -25.15 18.63 -47.63
C ALA A 57 -26.09 17.66 -48.36
N ILE A 58 -27.32 17.52 -47.87
CA ILE A 58 -28.37 16.70 -48.47
C ILE A 58 -29.60 17.52 -48.89
N GLY A 59 -29.61 18.82 -48.59
CA GLY A 59 -30.68 19.73 -48.97
C GLY A 59 -30.87 19.76 -50.49
N GLY A 60 -32.14 19.77 -50.92
CA GLY A 60 -32.51 19.75 -52.34
C GLY A 60 -32.53 18.37 -52.99
N LEU A 61 -31.91 17.35 -52.38
CA LEU A 61 -31.93 15.98 -52.90
C LEU A 61 -33.35 15.36 -52.80
N PRO A 62 -33.73 14.48 -53.74
CA PRO A 62 -34.86 13.57 -53.55
C PRO A 62 -34.74 12.80 -52.24
N LEU A 63 -35.86 12.60 -51.54
CA LEU A 63 -35.89 11.93 -50.23
C LEU A 63 -35.27 10.53 -50.25
N ASP A 64 -35.59 9.73 -51.27
CA ASP A 64 -35.04 8.38 -51.42
C ASP A 64 -33.52 8.40 -51.70
N GLU A 65 -33.03 9.41 -52.43
CA GLU A 65 -31.60 9.59 -52.68
C GLU A 65 -30.87 10.02 -51.41
N ALA A 66 -31.44 10.96 -50.64
CA ALA A 66 -30.89 11.37 -49.35
C ALA A 66 -30.85 10.21 -48.34
N LEU A 67 -31.92 9.41 -48.25
CA LEU A 67 -31.99 8.22 -47.40
C LEU A 67 -30.95 7.17 -47.81
N LYS A 68 -30.80 6.93 -49.12
CA LYS A 68 -29.79 6.02 -49.66
C LYS A 68 -28.37 6.53 -49.33
N LEU A 69 -28.13 7.82 -49.51
CA LEU A 69 -26.85 8.46 -49.24
C LEU A 69 -26.47 8.31 -47.76
N VAL A 70 -27.34 8.67 -46.82
CA VAL A 70 -27.08 8.52 -45.38
C VAL A 70 -26.76 7.06 -44.99
N LYS A 71 -27.53 6.10 -45.51
CA LYS A 71 -27.31 4.65 -45.23
C LYS A 71 -26.02 4.12 -45.87
N GLN A 72 -25.74 4.46 -47.13
CA GLN A 72 -24.55 4.00 -47.85
C GLN A 72 -23.26 4.58 -47.24
N HIS A 73 -23.26 5.85 -46.87
CA HIS A 73 -22.12 6.50 -46.23
C HIS A 73 -21.82 5.85 -44.87
N SER A 74 -22.84 5.59 -44.04
CA SER A 74 -22.68 4.83 -42.78
C SER A 74 -22.05 3.45 -42.99
N LEU A 75 -22.48 2.71 -44.01
CA LEU A 75 -21.92 1.40 -44.35
C LEU A 75 -20.49 1.48 -44.93
N ALA A 76 -20.15 2.58 -45.62
CA ALA A 76 -18.81 2.79 -46.14
C ALA A 76 -17.80 3.04 -45.00
N ALA A 77 -18.20 3.77 -43.96
CA ALA A 77 -17.35 3.94 -42.77
C ALA A 77 -17.08 2.63 -42.05
N SER A 78 -18.07 1.76 -41.86
CA SER A 78 -17.85 0.48 -41.17
C SER A 78 -16.87 -0.46 -41.89
N LYS A 79 -16.66 -0.25 -43.19
CA LYS A 79 -15.72 -1.00 -44.04
C LYS A 79 -14.29 -0.45 -44.06
N VAL A 80 -14.04 0.73 -43.47
CA VAL A 80 -12.68 1.28 -43.37
C VAL A 80 -11.80 0.28 -42.62
N ARG A 81 -10.57 0.09 -43.09
CA ARG A 81 -9.59 -0.78 -42.43
C ARG A 81 -8.74 0.01 -41.46
N LEU A 82 -8.69 -0.45 -40.21
CA LEU A 82 -7.75 0.00 -39.20
C LEU A 82 -6.66 -1.06 -39.04
N THR A 83 -5.42 -0.67 -39.28
CA THR A 83 -4.22 -1.46 -39.00
C THR A 83 -3.63 -0.99 -37.67
N ILE A 84 -3.41 -1.93 -36.75
CA ILE A 84 -2.75 -1.67 -35.47
C ILE A 84 -1.40 -2.38 -35.50
N GLN A 85 -0.33 -1.68 -35.13
CA GLN A 85 1.03 -2.22 -35.07
C GLN A 85 1.56 -2.19 -33.64
N ALA A 86 2.11 -3.31 -33.17
CA ALA A 86 2.64 -3.43 -31.81
C ALA A 86 4.12 -3.02 -31.69
N ASN A 87 4.82 -2.80 -32.81
CA ASN A 87 6.22 -2.36 -32.84
C ASN A 87 6.52 -1.49 -34.07
N ASP A 88 7.53 -0.62 -33.95
CA ASP A 88 8.02 0.28 -35.01
C ASP A 88 8.61 -0.45 -36.23
N THR A 89 8.77 -1.78 -36.17
CA THR A 89 9.35 -2.55 -37.28
C THR A 89 8.33 -3.02 -38.31
N GLY A 90 7.03 -2.81 -38.07
CA GLY A 90 5.94 -3.23 -38.95
C GLY A 90 5.78 -4.75 -39.10
N LYS A 91 6.49 -5.54 -38.30
CA LYS A 91 6.48 -7.02 -38.37
C LYS A 91 5.33 -7.66 -37.60
N ASP A 92 4.75 -6.93 -36.65
CA ASP A 92 3.62 -7.39 -35.84
C ASP A 92 2.46 -6.40 -35.95
N GLU A 93 1.76 -6.50 -37.08
CA GLU A 93 0.58 -5.72 -37.38
C GLU A 93 -0.64 -6.61 -37.64
N ARG A 94 -1.82 -6.08 -37.37
CA ARG A 94 -3.10 -6.71 -37.70
C ARG A 94 -4.07 -5.66 -38.19
N SER A 95 -4.90 -6.06 -39.14
CA SER A 95 -5.81 -5.16 -39.83
C SER A 95 -7.23 -5.73 -39.77
N TRP A 96 -8.16 -4.91 -39.33
CA TRP A 96 -9.59 -5.23 -39.23
C TRP A 96 -10.43 -4.17 -39.93
N THR A 97 -11.64 -4.51 -40.32
CA THR A 97 -12.64 -3.47 -40.62
C THR A 97 -13.11 -2.85 -39.31
N LEU A 98 -13.54 -1.59 -39.35
CA LEU A 98 -14.10 -0.92 -38.17
C LEU A 98 -15.29 -1.69 -37.58
N ASP A 99 -16.11 -2.31 -38.43
CA ASP A 99 -17.21 -3.19 -38.02
C ASP A 99 -16.75 -4.34 -37.11
N GLN A 100 -15.65 -5.00 -37.46
CA GLN A 100 -15.07 -6.10 -36.67
C GLN A 100 -14.53 -5.64 -35.31
N LEU A 101 -14.15 -4.37 -35.19
CA LEU A 101 -13.71 -3.75 -33.94
C LEU A 101 -14.86 -3.12 -33.15
N GLY A 102 -16.11 -3.29 -33.61
CA GLY A 102 -17.30 -2.83 -32.92
C GLY A 102 -17.69 -1.38 -33.19
N PHE A 103 -17.19 -0.75 -34.26
CA PHE A 103 -17.61 0.59 -34.67
C PHE A 103 -19.10 0.59 -35.04
N LYS A 104 -19.84 1.57 -34.51
CA LYS A 104 -21.27 1.75 -34.74
C LYS A 104 -21.50 3.15 -35.30
N ALA A 105 -22.26 3.22 -36.40
CA ALA A 105 -22.78 4.46 -36.96
C ALA A 105 -24.31 4.41 -36.94
N GLN A 106 -24.90 5.11 -35.98
CA GLN A 106 -26.34 5.12 -35.74
C GLN A 106 -26.99 6.22 -36.59
N VAL A 107 -27.64 5.79 -37.66
CA VAL A 107 -28.34 6.67 -38.61
C VAL A 107 -29.84 6.77 -38.37
N GLN A 108 -30.39 6.01 -37.42
CA GLN A 108 -31.84 5.86 -37.24
C GLN A 108 -32.54 7.20 -37.02
N GLY A 109 -31.97 8.10 -36.20
CA GLY A 109 -32.53 9.44 -35.97
C GLY A 109 -32.62 10.28 -37.24
N ALA A 110 -31.54 10.33 -38.03
CA ALA A 110 -31.52 11.04 -39.31
C ALA A 110 -32.49 10.43 -40.33
N VAL A 111 -32.57 9.09 -40.39
CA VAL A 111 -33.50 8.36 -41.28
C VAL A 111 -34.95 8.65 -40.89
N GLN A 112 -35.30 8.57 -39.62
CA GLN A 112 -36.66 8.84 -39.13
C GLN A 112 -37.08 10.29 -39.38
N ALA A 113 -36.16 11.25 -39.19
CA ALA A 113 -36.41 12.65 -39.49
C ALA A 113 -36.76 12.83 -40.98
N LEU A 114 -35.95 12.27 -41.88
CA LEU A 114 -36.20 12.33 -43.32
C LEU A 114 -37.53 11.65 -43.71
N GLU A 115 -37.84 10.47 -43.17
CA GLU A 115 -39.12 9.80 -43.42
C GLU A 115 -40.33 10.59 -42.89
N GLY A 116 -40.16 11.41 -41.86
CA GLY A 116 -41.18 12.31 -41.34
C GLY A 116 -41.70 13.32 -42.38
N LEU A 117 -40.87 13.73 -43.35
CA LEU A 117 -41.26 14.68 -44.41
C LEU A 117 -42.36 14.14 -45.35
N ARG A 118 -42.53 12.81 -45.40
CA ARG A 118 -43.57 12.15 -46.20
C ARG A 118 -44.71 11.54 -45.38
N THR A 119 -44.69 11.67 -44.05
CA THR A 119 -45.61 10.97 -43.17
C THR A 119 -46.80 11.86 -42.77
N GLY A 120 -48.02 11.31 -42.84
CA GLY A 120 -49.25 11.99 -42.43
C GLY A 120 -49.93 12.82 -43.54
N GLY A 121 -50.97 13.56 -43.15
CA GLY A 121 -51.75 14.42 -44.05
C GLY A 121 -50.97 15.67 -44.52
N ILE A 122 -51.49 16.35 -45.55
CA ILE A 122 -50.78 17.45 -46.23
C ILE A 122 -50.41 18.61 -45.29
N TRP A 123 -51.29 18.94 -44.34
CA TRP A 123 -51.04 19.98 -43.34
C TRP A 123 -49.94 19.58 -42.36
N THR A 124 -49.95 18.33 -41.91
CA THR A 124 -48.91 17.77 -41.04
C THR A 124 -47.55 17.80 -41.72
N ARG A 125 -47.47 17.37 -42.99
CA ARG A 125 -46.24 17.39 -43.80
C ARG A 125 -45.73 18.81 -44.03
N ALA A 126 -46.60 19.74 -44.40
CA ALA A 126 -46.22 21.14 -44.60
C ALA A 126 -45.69 21.78 -43.31
N LYS A 127 -46.36 21.56 -42.17
CA LYS A 127 -45.91 22.05 -40.86
C LYS A 127 -44.57 21.42 -40.45
N TYR A 128 -44.44 20.10 -40.60
CA TYR A 128 -43.21 19.37 -40.29
C TYR A 128 -42.04 19.86 -41.16
N ARG A 129 -42.27 20.07 -42.46
CA ARG A 129 -41.27 20.59 -43.41
C ARG A 129 -40.81 22.00 -43.08
N TYR A 130 -41.71 22.87 -42.62
CA TYR A 130 -41.37 24.24 -42.23
C TYR A 130 -40.48 24.27 -40.97
N LEU A 131 -40.82 23.45 -39.97
CA LEU A 131 -40.10 23.33 -38.69
C LEU A 131 -38.91 22.35 -38.74
N PHE A 132 -38.58 21.84 -39.92
CA PHE A 132 -37.59 20.78 -40.07
C PHE A 132 -36.19 21.24 -39.66
N ASP A 133 -35.50 20.41 -38.88
CA ASP A 133 -34.14 20.68 -38.44
C ASP A 133 -33.17 20.70 -39.63
N ARG A 134 -32.38 21.78 -39.73
CA ARG A 134 -31.41 21.95 -40.81
C ARG A 134 -30.08 21.24 -40.52
N GLN A 135 -29.88 20.77 -39.30
CA GLN A 135 -28.79 19.86 -38.95
C GLN A 135 -29.34 18.54 -38.44
N LEU A 136 -29.12 17.47 -39.22
CA LEU A 136 -29.32 16.11 -38.74
C LEU A 136 -28.00 15.57 -38.19
N HIS A 137 -28.11 14.67 -37.21
CA HIS A 137 -26.95 14.06 -36.58
C HIS A 137 -26.91 12.55 -36.83
N VAL A 138 -25.71 12.03 -37.10
CA VAL A 138 -25.40 10.59 -37.07
C VAL A 138 -24.46 10.36 -35.91
N THR A 139 -24.85 9.47 -35.00
CA THR A 139 -24.04 9.18 -33.82
C THR A 139 -23.03 8.08 -34.12
N LEU A 140 -21.75 8.36 -33.90
CA LEU A 140 -20.67 7.40 -34.00
C LEU A 140 -20.24 6.93 -32.62
N GLY A 141 -19.94 5.64 -32.52
CA GLY A 141 -19.52 5.00 -31.27
C GLY A 141 -18.76 3.72 -31.50
N TRP A 142 -18.24 3.14 -30.41
CA TRP A 142 -17.55 1.86 -30.40
C TRP A 142 -18.12 0.95 -29.34
N ASP A 143 -18.18 -0.33 -29.67
CA ASP A 143 -18.28 -1.38 -28.68
C ASP A 143 -16.91 -1.61 -28.05
N ALA A 144 -16.66 -0.97 -26.90
CA ALA A 144 -15.38 -1.06 -26.20
C ALA A 144 -14.98 -2.51 -25.90
N GLY A 145 -15.95 -3.40 -25.68
CA GLY A 145 -15.68 -4.82 -25.42
C GLY A 145 -15.19 -5.58 -26.66
N LEU A 146 -15.69 -5.24 -27.86
CA LEU A 146 -15.24 -5.86 -29.11
C LEU A 146 -13.84 -5.40 -29.50
N LEU A 147 -13.55 -4.10 -29.40
CA LEU A 147 -12.20 -3.58 -29.62
C LEU A 147 -11.20 -4.23 -28.65
N ASP A 148 -11.54 -4.26 -27.36
CA ASP A 148 -10.67 -4.82 -26.34
C ASP A 148 -10.39 -6.30 -26.58
N LYS A 149 -11.43 -7.08 -26.88
CA LYS A 149 -11.30 -8.50 -27.21
C LYS A 149 -10.44 -8.72 -28.46
N ALA A 150 -10.68 -7.98 -29.54
CA ALA A 150 -9.94 -8.14 -30.79
C ALA A 150 -8.45 -7.85 -30.62
N VAL A 151 -8.12 -6.78 -29.91
CA VAL A 151 -6.73 -6.36 -29.65
C VAL A 151 -6.03 -7.34 -28.69
N ARG A 152 -6.66 -7.71 -27.57
CA ARG A 152 -6.07 -8.63 -26.59
C ARG A 152 -5.97 -10.07 -27.11
N GLN A 153 -6.81 -10.49 -28.05
CA GLN A 153 -6.66 -11.80 -28.70
C GLN A 153 -5.33 -11.90 -29.46
N GLN A 154 -4.80 -10.80 -29.98
CA GLN A 154 -3.52 -10.78 -30.70
C GLN A 154 -2.34 -10.49 -29.78
N TRP A 155 -2.47 -9.48 -28.91
CA TRP A 155 -1.35 -8.96 -28.14
C TRP A 155 -1.49 -9.10 -26.61
N GLY A 156 -2.45 -9.88 -26.12
CA GLY A 156 -2.66 -10.08 -24.68
C GLY A 156 -1.43 -10.65 -23.94
N LEU A 157 -0.52 -11.33 -24.64
CA LEU A 157 0.75 -11.78 -24.07
C LEU A 157 1.66 -10.63 -23.61
N LEU A 158 1.51 -9.43 -24.17
CA LEU A 158 2.24 -8.23 -23.71
C LEU A 158 1.90 -7.86 -22.25
N GLU A 159 0.77 -8.36 -21.74
CA GLU A 159 0.27 -8.09 -20.40
C GLU A 159 0.54 -9.23 -19.41
N ALA A 160 1.22 -10.29 -19.86
CA ALA A 160 1.43 -11.50 -19.07
C ALA A 160 2.16 -11.25 -17.75
N ASN A 161 3.02 -10.23 -17.71
CA ASN A 161 3.78 -9.89 -16.52
C ASN A 161 2.98 -9.03 -15.55
N ALA A 162 3.09 -9.36 -14.27
CA ALA A 162 2.68 -8.49 -13.17
C ALA A 162 3.86 -7.59 -12.78
N PRO A 163 3.60 -6.36 -12.29
CA PRO A 163 4.67 -5.50 -11.81
C PRO A 163 5.29 -6.12 -10.56
N VAL A 164 6.62 -6.10 -10.46
CA VAL A 164 7.38 -6.70 -9.34
C VAL A 164 8.06 -5.60 -8.54
N ASN A 165 7.79 -5.57 -7.24
CA ASN A 165 8.38 -4.61 -6.31
C ASN A 165 9.92 -4.68 -6.32
N ALA A 166 10.57 -3.52 -6.17
CA ALA A 166 11.98 -3.46 -5.81
C ALA A 166 12.19 -4.13 -4.44
N THR A 167 13.34 -4.74 -4.25
CA THR A 167 13.68 -5.42 -2.99
C THR A 167 15.01 -4.94 -2.44
N ARG A 168 15.15 -5.05 -1.11
CA ARG A 168 16.37 -4.74 -0.37
C ARG A 168 16.77 -5.97 0.41
N THR A 169 17.99 -6.44 0.20
CA THR A 169 18.55 -7.61 0.88
C THR A 169 19.80 -7.20 1.65
N ILE A 170 19.85 -7.54 2.94
CA ILE A 170 21.05 -7.42 3.77
C ILE A 170 21.73 -8.79 3.80
N LYS A 171 22.92 -8.86 3.20
CA LYS A 171 23.74 -10.09 3.15
C LYS A 171 24.42 -10.35 4.51
N SER A 172 25.02 -11.54 4.64
CA SER A 172 25.75 -11.95 5.86
C SER A 172 26.99 -11.10 6.13
N ASP A 173 27.60 -10.52 5.10
CA ASP A 173 28.71 -9.56 5.18
C ASP A 173 28.25 -8.12 5.53
N ASP A 174 26.99 -7.95 5.93
CA ASP A 174 26.34 -6.68 6.24
C ASP A 174 26.23 -5.69 5.04
N SER A 175 26.52 -6.13 3.82
CA SER A 175 26.29 -5.30 2.63
C SER A 175 24.81 -5.30 2.21
N ILE A 176 24.34 -4.15 1.72
CA ILE A 176 22.95 -3.93 1.32
C ILE A 176 22.87 -3.96 -0.20
N ILE A 177 22.10 -4.90 -0.74
CA ILE A 177 21.81 -4.98 -2.17
C ILE A 177 20.39 -4.50 -2.42
N TYR A 178 20.23 -3.61 -3.40
CA TYR A 178 18.93 -3.20 -3.92
C TYR A 178 18.71 -3.84 -5.29
N THR A 179 17.65 -4.63 -5.43
CA THR A 179 17.21 -5.17 -6.71
C THR A 179 16.14 -4.22 -7.27
N PRO A 180 16.32 -3.68 -8.48
CA PRO A 180 15.33 -2.82 -9.11
C PRO A 180 13.96 -3.50 -9.26
N HIS A 181 12.94 -2.67 -9.36
CA HIS A 181 11.59 -3.12 -9.71
C HIS A 181 11.50 -3.44 -11.21
N SER A 182 10.51 -4.24 -11.59
CA SER A 182 10.11 -4.40 -12.99
C SER A 182 8.68 -3.91 -13.18
N ASP A 183 8.49 -3.02 -14.14
CA ASP A 183 7.18 -2.54 -14.53
C ASP A 183 6.42 -3.59 -15.34
N ALA A 184 5.11 -3.41 -15.43
CA ALA A 184 4.25 -4.18 -16.32
C ALA A 184 3.61 -3.26 -17.35
N TYR A 185 3.25 -3.82 -18.50
CA TYR A 185 2.55 -3.10 -19.56
C TYR A 185 1.10 -3.57 -19.65
N ARG A 186 0.19 -2.64 -19.90
CA ARG A 186 -1.22 -2.93 -20.17
C ARG A 186 -1.63 -2.26 -21.47
N ILE A 187 -2.41 -2.95 -22.28
CA ILE A 187 -2.92 -2.39 -23.53
C ILE A 187 -3.95 -1.31 -23.20
N ASP A 188 -3.75 -0.10 -23.72
CA ASP A 188 -4.64 1.02 -23.52
C ASP A 188 -5.66 1.16 -24.67
N THR A 189 -6.67 0.31 -24.62
CA THR A 189 -7.71 0.26 -25.66
C THR A 189 -8.56 1.53 -25.71
N LYS A 190 -8.59 2.32 -24.64
CA LYS A 190 -9.28 3.62 -24.62
C LYS A 190 -8.53 4.66 -25.44
N THR A 191 -7.22 4.80 -25.22
CA THR A 191 -6.37 5.69 -26.01
C THR A 191 -6.37 5.26 -27.48
N LEU A 192 -6.35 3.95 -27.75
CA LEU A 192 -6.45 3.41 -29.10
C LEU A 192 -7.78 3.79 -29.78
N ALA A 193 -8.92 3.61 -29.10
CA ALA A 193 -10.24 3.97 -29.63
C ALA A 193 -10.32 5.46 -29.97
N ALA A 194 -9.81 6.33 -29.08
CA ALA A 194 -9.79 7.77 -29.30
C ALA A 194 -8.90 8.15 -30.51
N ALA A 195 -7.71 7.57 -30.62
CA ALA A 195 -6.81 7.78 -31.75
C ALA A 195 -7.42 7.28 -33.07
N ALA A 196 -8.10 6.13 -33.05
CA ALA A 196 -8.84 5.61 -34.20
C ALA A 196 -9.95 6.56 -34.62
N GLY A 197 -10.79 7.04 -33.68
CA GLY A 197 -11.84 8.02 -33.98
C GLY A 197 -11.31 9.28 -34.65
N LYS A 198 -10.22 9.84 -34.12
CA LYS A 198 -9.57 11.02 -34.70
C LYS A 198 -9.05 10.74 -36.11
N ALA A 199 -8.36 9.62 -36.31
CA ALA A 199 -7.79 9.28 -37.61
C ALA A 199 -8.87 8.98 -38.67
N ILE A 200 -9.98 8.33 -38.28
CA ILE A 200 -11.13 8.09 -39.16
C ILE A 200 -11.77 9.42 -39.56
N ALA A 201 -12.00 10.34 -38.62
CA ALA A 201 -12.54 11.65 -38.91
C ALA A 201 -11.65 12.45 -39.89
N GLN A 202 -10.33 12.38 -39.73
CA GLN A 202 -9.37 13.05 -40.60
C GLN A 202 -9.24 12.39 -41.99
N ALA A 203 -9.37 11.07 -42.08
CA ALA A 203 -9.38 10.35 -43.35
C ALA A 203 -10.65 10.61 -44.18
N GLN A 204 -11.70 11.17 -43.58
CA GLN A 204 -13.01 11.44 -44.17
C GLN A 204 -13.21 12.94 -44.50
N THR A 205 -12.39 13.50 -45.39
CA THR A 205 -12.69 14.77 -46.09
C THR A 205 -13.70 14.55 -47.24
N PRO A 206 -14.46 15.58 -47.66
CA PRO A 206 -15.91 15.81 -47.43
C PRO A 206 -16.90 14.74 -47.93
N GLN A 207 -16.44 13.58 -48.43
CA GLN A 207 -17.30 12.48 -48.87
C GLN A 207 -17.08 11.28 -47.98
N TRP A 208 -18.03 11.03 -47.07
CA TRP A 208 -18.02 9.92 -46.13
C TRP A 208 -18.13 8.56 -46.86
N GLY A 209 -17.05 8.09 -47.48
CA GLY A 209 -17.09 6.90 -48.33
C GLY A 209 -16.13 6.94 -49.53
N ALA A 210 -15.37 8.03 -49.72
CA ALA A 210 -14.19 7.97 -50.58
C ALA A 210 -13.20 6.96 -49.98
N GLN A 211 -12.70 6.03 -50.80
CA GLN A 211 -11.77 4.96 -50.41
C GLN A 211 -10.59 5.54 -49.59
N GLY A 212 -10.73 5.48 -48.27
CA GLY A 212 -9.82 6.14 -47.34
C GLY A 212 -8.45 5.49 -47.38
N LYS A 213 -7.40 6.31 -47.25
CA LYS A 213 -6.05 5.82 -46.98
C LYS A 213 -6.08 4.86 -45.78
N PRO A 214 -5.28 3.77 -45.78
CA PRO A 214 -5.19 2.87 -44.64
C PRO A 214 -4.91 3.66 -43.37
N VAL A 215 -5.73 3.50 -42.33
CA VAL A 215 -5.45 4.08 -41.02
C VAL A 215 -4.53 3.13 -40.29
N VAL A 216 -3.31 3.56 -40.00
CA VAL A 216 -2.31 2.80 -39.24
C VAL A 216 -2.10 3.49 -37.90
N LEU A 217 -2.20 2.75 -36.80
CA LEU A 217 -1.97 3.26 -35.45
C LEU A 217 -1.04 2.32 -34.68
N ASP A 218 -0.19 2.92 -33.84
CA ASP A 218 0.56 2.17 -32.84
C ASP A 218 -0.35 1.65 -31.74
N LEU A 219 -0.06 0.46 -31.22
CA LEU A 219 -0.72 -0.10 -30.05
C LEU A 219 -0.25 0.67 -28.80
N PRO A 220 -1.10 1.51 -28.19
CA PRO A 220 -0.70 2.24 -26.99
C PRO A 220 -0.59 1.28 -25.80
N LEU A 221 0.52 1.39 -25.07
CA LEU A 221 0.76 0.66 -23.84
C LEU A 221 0.81 1.63 -22.65
N MET A 222 0.11 1.27 -21.59
CA MET A 222 0.17 1.90 -20.30
C MET A 222 1.21 1.20 -19.44
N LEU A 223 2.14 1.97 -18.88
CA LEU A 223 3.11 1.49 -17.92
C LEU A 223 2.46 1.42 -16.53
N VAL A 224 2.53 0.26 -15.89
CA VAL A 224 2.03 0.00 -14.55
C VAL A 224 3.22 -0.23 -13.63
N HIS A 225 3.48 0.75 -12.78
CA HIS A 225 4.52 0.66 -11.77
C HIS A 225 4.07 -0.20 -10.58
N PRO A 226 4.98 -0.95 -9.94
CA PRO A 226 4.71 -1.61 -8.68
C PRO A 226 4.56 -0.60 -7.54
N ASN A 227 3.96 -1.04 -6.43
CA ASN A 227 3.77 -0.21 -5.25
C ASN A 227 5.10 0.32 -4.69
N MET A 228 6.12 -0.54 -4.68
CA MET A 228 7.47 -0.23 -4.24
C MET A 228 8.43 -0.15 -5.44
N THR A 229 8.75 1.06 -5.87
CA THR A 229 9.80 1.32 -6.86
C THR A 229 11.17 1.40 -6.18
N LEU A 230 12.24 1.34 -6.97
CA LEU A 230 13.62 1.43 -6.45
C LEU A 230 13.86 2.76 -5.73
N ASP A 231 13.35 3.86 -6.28
CA ASP A 231 13.53 5.18 -5.70
C ASP A 231 12.77 5.33 -4.38
N LYS A 232 11.52 4.83 -4.31
CA LYS A 232 10.75 4.76 -3.06
C LYS A 232 11.49 3.95 -2.00
N LEU A 233 12.05 2.79 -2.39
CA LEU A 233 12.77 1.90 -1.48
C LEU A 233 14.08 2.52 -0.98
N LYS A 234 14.84 3.19 -1.84
CA LYS A 234 16.05 3.93 -1.45
C LYS A 234 15.74 5.16 -0.60
N ALA A 235 14.62 5.83 -0.84
CA ALA A 235 14.18 7.00 -0.06
C ALA A 235 13.90 6.67 1.42
N GLN A 236 13.62 5.39 1.74
CA GLN A 236 13.54 4.91 3.11
C GLN A 236 14.84 5.13 3.91
N GLY A 237 15.99 5.24 3.23
CA GLY A 237 17.25 5.67 3.85
C GLY A 237 17.95 4.60 4.70
N VAL A 238 17.83 3.32 4.35
CA VAL A 238 18.61 2.25 4.99
C VAL A 238 19.95 2.12 4.26
N ALA A 239 20.98 2.80 4.76
CA ALA A 239 22.25 2.98 4.06
C ALA A 239 23.34 1.99 4.48
N ARG A 240 23.45 1.68 5.77
CA ARG A 240 24.50 0.82 6.33
C ARG A 240 24.14 0.30 7.72
N LYS A 241 24.95 -0.61 8.25
CA LYS A 241 24.99 -0.91 9.69
C LYS A 241 25.44 0.33 10.47
N ILE A 242 24.64 0.74 11.45
CA ILE A 242 24.90 1.92 12.29
C ILE A 242 25.29 1.55 13.72
N ALA A 243 24.90 0.37 14.20
CA ALA A 243 25.29 -0.15 15.51
C ALA A 243 25.24 -1.68 15.53
N GLU A 244 26.04 -2.28 16.41
CA GLU A 244 25.95 -3.69 16.76
C GLU A 244 26.26 -3.92 18.24
N PHE A 245 25.71 -4.98 18.81
CA PHE A 245 26.09 -5.47 20.12
C PHE A 245 25.93 -6.98 20.19
N THR A 246 26.81 -7.64 20.94
CA THR A 246 26.83 -9.10 21.09
C THR A 246 26.80 -9.48 22.56
N THR A 247 26.05 -10.54 22.88
CA THR A 247 26.06 -11.19 24.20
C THR A 247 26.33 -12.68 24.04
N ASP A 248 26.86 -13.28 25.10
CA ASP A 248 27.19 -14.70 25.12
C ASP A 248 26.11 -15.51 25.83
N PHE A 249 25.80 -16.68 25.29
CA PHE A 249 24.95 -17.70 25.90
C PHE A 249 25.53 -19.11 25.68
N SER A 250 26.82 -19.23 25.36
CA SER A 250 27.48 -20.49 25.00
C SER A 250 27.46 -21.53 26.13
N THR A 251 27.46 -21.08 27.39
CA THR A 251 27.37 -21.92 28.59
C THR A 251 25.93 -22.24 29.01
N SER A 252 24.93 -21.81 28.23
CA SER A 252 23.52 -21.98 28.59
C SER A 252 23.03 -23.40 28.34
N GLY A 253 22.15 -23.88 29.22
CA GLY A 253 21.37 -25.11 28.96
C GLY A 253 20.52 -25.00 27.69
N SER A 254 20.19 -26.17 27.12
CA SER A 254 19.51 -26.28 25.81
C SER A 254 18.18 -25.53 25.72
N GLY A 255 17.40 -25.49 26.80
CA GLY A 255 16.14 -24.73 26.85
C GLY A 255 16.35 -23.22 26.69
N ARG A 256 17.32 -22.66 27.41
CA ARG A 256 17.68 -21.23 27.33
C ARG A 256 18.25 -20.87 25.97
N ALA A 257 19.16 -21.68 25.44
CA ALA A 257 19.74 -21.48 24.10
C ALA A 257 18.66 -21.52 23.01
N TYR A 258 17.69 -22.43 23.13
CA TYR A 258 16.54 -22.50 22.23
C TYR A 258 15.71 -21.22 22.29
N ASN A 259 15.32 -20.75 23.48
CA ASN A 259 14.50 -19.54 23.65
C ASN A 259 15.17 -18.27 23.10
N VAL A 260 16.48 -18.12 23.33
CA VAL A 260 17.26 -17.01 22.76
C VAL A 260 17.24 -17.08 21.23
N THR A 261 17.49 -18.26 20.68
CA THR A 261 17.58 -18.47 19.22
C THR A 261 16.22 -18.28 18.52
N SER A 262 15.13 -18.81 19.09
CA SER A 262 13.78 -18.66 18.52
C SER A 262 13.31 -17.21 18.54
N THR A 263 13.54 -16.49 19.64
CA THR A 263 13.19 -15.08 19.77
C THR A 263 14.02 -14.21 18.82
N ALA A 264 15.32 -14.52 18.65
CA ALA A 264 16.15 -13.84 17.66
C ALA A 264 15.62 -14.04 16.24
N LYS A 265 15.20 -15.26 15.85
CA LYS A 265 14.63 -15.52 14.52
C LYS A 265 13.42 -14.64 14.21
N ILE A 266 12.52 -14.42 15.17
CA ILE A 266 11.35 -13.53 15.00
C ILE A 266 11.78 -12.06 14.90
N LEU A 267 12.77 -11.63 15.69
CA LEU A 267 13.28 -10.26 15.66
C LEU A 267 14.08 -9.93 14.38
N ASN A 268 14.59 -10.95 13.68
CA ASN A 268 15.41 -10.75 12.49
C ASN A 268 14.60 -10.12 11.33
N ASN A 269 15.15 -9.07 10.72
CA ASN A 269 14.51 -8.26 9.68
C ASN A 269 13.32 -7.41 10.15
N TRP A 270 13.19 -7.15 11.45
CA TRP A 270 12.16 -6.24 11.94
C TRP A 270 12.43 -4.82 11.43
N GLU A 271 11.49 -4.24 10.67
CA GLU A 271 11.60 -2.89 10.11
C GLU A 271 10.74 -1.91 10.91
N LEU A 272 11.25 -0.69 11.12
CA LEU A 272 10.58 0.40 11.82
C LEU A 272 10.57 1.63 10.93
N ALA A 273 9.38 2.14 10.63
CA ALA A 273 9.22 3.41 9.93
C ALA A 273 9.65 4.61 10.82
N PRO A 274 9.93 5.79 10.24
CA PRO A 274 10.20 6.99 11.03
C PRO A 274 9.07 7.29 12.02
N GLY A 275 9.42 7.46 13.29
CA GLY A 275 8.47 7.75 14.36
C GLY A 275 7.73 6.54 14.94
N GLU A 276 7.91 5.35 14.36
CA GLU A 276 7.29 4.13 14.88
C GLU A 276 7.90 3.71 16.23
N ILE A 277 7.07 3.14 17.11
CA ILE A 277 7.51 2.57 18.39
C ILE A 277 7.67 1.06 18.23
N PHE A 278 8.89 0.57 18.49
CA PHE A 278 9.14 -0.84 18.64
C PHE A 278 8.50 -1.36 19.94
N ASP A 279 7.80 -2.49 19.86
CA ASP A 279 7.14 -3.13 21.00
C ASP A 279 7.61 -4.59 21.13
N TYR A 280 8.45 -4.86 22.14
CA TYR A 280 9.02 -6.18 22.35
C TYR A 280 7.97 -7.25 22.67
N ARG A 281 6.81 -6.88 23.23
CA ARG A 281 5.70 -7.80 23.45
C ARG A 281 5.24 -8.48 22.16
N LYS A 282 5.25 -7.76 21.03
CA LYS A 282 4.88 -8.32 19.73
C LYS A 282 5.85 -9.43 19.29
N VAL A 283 7.14 -9.25 19.60
CA VAL A 283 8.17 -10.27 19.34
C VAL A 283 7.91 -11.50 20.20
N ILE A 284 7.61 -11.32 21.49
CA ILE A 284 7.32 -12.44 22.40
C ILE A 284 6.06 -13.20 21.97
N ALA A 285 4.99 -12.50 21.62
CA ALA A 285 3.75 -13.12 21.13
C ALA A 285 3.99 -13.95 19.86
N ALA A 286 4.66 -13.39 18.85
CA ALA A 286 4.99 -14.10 17.62
C ALA A 286 5.98 -15.27 17.85
N THR A 287 6.92 -15.14 18.80
CA THR A 287 7.81 -16.25 19.17
C THR A 287 7.04 -17.39 19.81
N ARG A 288 6.11 -17.08 20.72
CA ARG A 288 5.26 -18.06 21.36
C ARG A 288 4.40 -18.81 20.34
N GLU A 289 3.81 -18.10 19.38
CA GLU A 289 2.97 -18.68 18.33
C GLU A 289 3.78 -19.55 17.34
N GLY A 290 4.92 -19.05 16.86
CA GLY A 290 5.68 -19.73 15.81
C GLY A 290 6.63 -20.83 16.30
N TYR A 291 7.17 -20.70 17.51
CA TYR A 291 8.20 -21.61 18.04
C TYR A 291 7.87 -22.16 19.43
N GLY A 292 7.05 -21.45 20.22
CA GLY A 292 6.89 -21.73 21.64
C GLY A 292 8.16 -21.41 22.44
N PHE A 293 8.12 -21.76 23.73
CA PHE A 293 9.24 -21.61 24.66
C PHE A 293 9.48 -22.90 25.42
N ARG A 294 10.74 -23.12 25.79
CA ARG A 294 11.18 -24.23 26.63
C ARG A 294 11.44 -23.77 28.06
N GLU A 295 11.41 -24.72 28.98
CA GLU A 295 11.81 -24.48 30.35
C GLU A 295 13.29 -24.11 30.44
N ALA A 296 13.59 -23.09 31.23
CA ALA A 296 14.92 -22.62 31.55
C ALA A 296 14.87 -21.81 32.86
N PRO A 297 16.00 -21.56 33.53
CA PRO A 297 16.01 -20.70 34.72
C PRO A 297 15.44 -19.30 34.41
N VAL A 298 14.47 -18.86 35.21
CA VAL A 298 13.87 -17.52 35.26
C VAL A 298 14.09 -16.91 36.64
N ILE A 299 14.00 -15.59 36.76
CA ILE A 299 14.04 -14.91 38.06
C ILE A 299 12.60 -14.71 38.52
N LEU A 300 12.24 -15.23 39.68
CA LEU A 300 10.96 -14.98 40.34
C LEU A 300 11.22 -14.67 41.82
N ASN A 301 10.58 -13.63 42.36
CA ASN A 301 10.80 -13.20 43.75
C ASN A 301 12.27 -12.96 44.14
N GLY A 302 13.15 -12.63 43.18
CA GLY A 302 14.59 -12.43 43.43
C GLY A 302 15.39 -13.72 43.60
N GLU A 303 14.89 -14.86 43.11
CA GLU A 303 15.57 -16.16 43.08
C GLU A 303 15.49 -16.78 41.68
N LEU A 304 16.47 -17.62 41.32
CA LEU A 304 16.45 -18.37 40.08
C LEU A 304 15.66 -19.67 40.25
N VAL A 305 14.60 -19.84 39.49
CA VAL A 305 13.74 -21.02 39.51
C VAL A 305 13.47 -21.53 38.09
N PRO A 306 13.16 -22.81 37.86
CA PRO A 306 12.71 -23.29 36.56
C PRO A 306 11.43 -22.56 36.11
N GLY A 307 11.38 -22.12 34.86
CA GLY A 307 10.19 -21.50 34.27
C GLY A 307 10.24 -21.47 32.74
N ILE A 308 9.09 -21.19 32.12
CA ILE A 308 8.99 -21.15 30.66
C ILE A 308 9.54 -19.82 30.12
N GLY A 309 10.40 -19.87 29.11
CA GLY A 309 10.88 -18.67 28.43
C GLY A 309 12.15 -18.05 29.03
N GLY A 310 12.83 -18.72 29.97
CA GLY A 310 14.14 -18.29 30.44
C GLY A 310 15.10 -18.05 29.26
N GLY A 311 15.69 -16.84 29.19
CA GLY A 311 16.56 -16.40 28.10
C GLY A 311 15.99 -15.30 27.21
N ILE A 312 14.67 -15.08 27.16
CA ILE A 312 14.09 -14.03 26.29
C ILE A 312 14.62 -12.63 26.64
N CYS A 313 14.80 -12.31 27.93
CA CYS A 313 15.33 -11.01 28.37
C CYS A 313 16.77 -10.75 27.90
N GLN A 314 17.53 -11.77 27.52
CA GLN A 314 18.83 -11.57 26.89
C GLN A 314 18.67 -10.92 25.52
N VAL A 315 17.62 -11.26 24.76
CA VAL A 315 17.37 -10.68 23.43
C VAL A 315 16.97 -9.21 23.52
N SER A 316 16.05 -8.86 24.43
CA SER A 316 15.72 -7.44 24.71
C SER A 316 16.93 -6.67 25.22
N SER A 317 17.76 -7.26 26.09
CA SER A 317 18.96 -6.61 26.60
C SER A 317 20.01 -6.38 25.52
N THR A 318 20.23 -7.34 24.62
CA THR A 318 21.15 -7.15 23.48
C THR A 318 20.65 -6.06 22.55
N LEU A 319 19.34 -6.07 22.24
CA LEU A 319 18.71 -5.02 21.44
C LEU A 319 18.81 -3.65 22.11
N TYR A 320 18.55 -3.54 23.41
CA TYR A 320 18.68 -2.30 24.19
C TYR A 320 20.07 -1.68 24.05
N ASN A 321 21.12 -2.49 24.16
CA ASN A 321 22.48 -2.02 23.96
C ASN A 321 22.75 -1.57 22.54
N THR A 322 22.28 -2.30 21.52
CA THR A 322 22.43 -1.88 20.12
C THR A 322 21.69 -0.56 19.85
N VAL A 323 20.48 -0.39 20.39
CA VAL A 323 19.68 0.84 20.29
C VAL A 323 20.40 2.02 20.93
N LEU A 324 20.98 1.82 22.12
CA LEU A 324 21.80 2.84 22.77
C LEU A 324 23.02 3.23 21.96
N LEU A 325 23.72 2.25 21.36
CA LEU A 325 24.88 2.47 20.49
C LEU A 325 24.51 3.16 19.16
N ALA A 326 23.24 3.09 18.74
CA ALA A 326 22.70 3.88 17.63
C ALA A 326 22.25 5.30 18.03
N GLY A 327 22.43 5.69 19.30
CA GLY A 327 22.07 7.01 19.80
C GLY A 327 20.57 7.21 20.07
N LEU A 328 19.79 6.13 20.06
CA LEU A 328 18.34 6.18 20.29
C LEU A 328 18.00 6.09 21.78
N ASP A 329 16.87 6.68 22.17
CA ASP A 329 16.36 6.65 23.54
C ASP A 329 15.13 5.71 23.64
N MET A 330 14.90 5.23 24.86
CA MET A 330 13.89 4.22 25.18
C MET A 330 12.64 4.95 25.66
N THR A 331 11.48 4.51 25.18
CA THR A 331 10.19 4.98 25.67
C THR A 331 9.75 4.19 26.90
N GLU A 332 10.21 2.95 27.02
CA GLU A 332 10.03 2.11 28.20
C GLU A 332 11.19 1.14 28.32
N ARG A 333 11.81 1.09 29.50
CA ARG A 333 12.84 0.11 29.84
C ARG A 333 12.91 -0.03 31.36
N ARG A 334 13.13 -1.25 31.83
CA ARG A 334 13.35 -1.58 33.25
C ARG A 334 14.47 -2.62 33.39
N ASN A 335 15.23 -2.56 34.48
CA ASN A 335 16.26 -3.56 34.82
C ASN A 335 15.65 -4.77 35.55
N HIS A 336 16.39 -5.87 35.55
CA HIS A 336 16.13 -7.06 36.36
C HIS A 336 16.31 -6.72 37.83
N SER A 337 15.62 -7.45 38.71
CA SER A 337 15.79 -7.29 40.16
C SER A 337 17.17 -7.75 40.64
N LEU A 338 17.86 -8.60 39.88
CA LEU A 338 19.21 -9.09 40.16
C LEU A 338 20.16 -8.81 38.98
N PRO A 339 21.46 -8.64 39.22
CA PRO A 339 22.44 -8.57 38.14
C PRO A 339 22.46 -9.86 37.31
N VAL A 340 22.51 -9.72 35.99
CA VAL A 340 22.64 -10.85 35.06
C VAL A 340 24.09 -10.99 34.59
N SER A 341 24.57 -12.22 34.38
CA SER A 341 25.98 -12.50 34.12
C SER A 341 26.47 -12.19 32.70
N TYR A 342 25.56 -12.12 31.72
CA TYR A 342 25.90 -12.00 30.30
C TYR A 342 26.10 -10.54 29.83
N LEU A 343 26.01 -9.56 30.73
CA LEU A 343 26.23 -8.13 30.44
C LEU A 343 26.69 -7.37 31.69
N PRO A 344 27.30 -6.17 31.54
CA PRO A 344 27.57 -5.28 32.67
C PRO A 344 26.28 -4.74 33.31
N MET A 345 26.27 -4.53 34.62
CA MET A 345 25.13 -3.93 35.32
C MET A 345 24.69 -2.59 34.70
N GLY A 346 23.41 -2.29 34.78
CA GLY A 346 22.74 -1.12 34.20
C GLY A 346 22.42 -1.25 32.69
N ARG A 347 22.85 -2.34 32.05
CA ARG A 347 22.75 -2.54 30.60
C ARG A 347 21.74 -3.60 30.19
N ASP A 348 20.91 -4.08 31.09
CA ASP A 348 19.83 -5.03 30.83
C ASP A 348 18.50 -4.35 30.50
N ALA A 349 17.58 -5.07 29.89
CA ALA A 349 16.20 -4.67 29.69
C ALA A 349 15.28 -5.88 29.89
N THR A 350 14.48 -5.85 30.96
CA THR A 350 13.58 -6.94 31.36
C THR A 350 12.27 -6.90 30.59
N PHE A 351 11.65 -8.06 30.45
CA PHE A 351 10.28 -8.22 29.98
C PHE A 351 9.52 -9.11 30.96
N ALA A 352 8.33 -8.68 31.36
CA ALA A 352 7.39 -9.46 32.16
C ALA A 352 5.99 -9.25 31.58
N GLU A 353 5.36 -10.34 31.16
CA GLU A 353 4.07 -10.26 30.47
C GLU A 353 3.01 -9.60 31.38
N GLY A 354 2.29 -8.62 30.84
CA GLY A 354 1.31 -7.82 31.60
C GLY A 354 1.89 -6.67 32.42
N TYR A 355 3.19 -6.66 32.75
CA TYR A 355 3.78 -5.70 33.70
C TYR A 355 4.90 -4.83 33.13
N ILE A 356 5.90 -5.44 32.48
CA ILE A 356 7.13 -4.76 32.03
C ILE A 356 7.35 -5.05 30.56
N ASN A 357 7.61 -3.99 29.79
CA ASN A 357 7.97 -4.11 28.40
C ASN A 357 9.27 -3.36 28.06
N PHE A 358 9.82 -3.68 26.90
CA PHE A 358 10.92 -2.94 26.30
C PHE A 358 10.43 -2.24 25.03
N ARG A 359 10.48 -0.90 25.02
CA ARG A 359 10.02 -0.07 23.91
C ARG A 359 10.98 1.08 23.61
N PHE A 360 11.17 1.38 22.34
CA PHE A 360 11.90 2.56 21.89
C PHE A 360 11.26 3.10 20.61
N LYS A 361 11.43 4.40 20.35
CA LYS A 361 10.90 5.07 19.16
C LYS A 361 12.00 5.23 18.13
N ASN A 362 11.71 4.96 16.86
CA ASN A 362 12.62 5.29 15.77
C ASN A 362 12.62 6.81 15.52
N THR A 363 13.54 7.52 16.16
CA THR A 363 13.69 8.99 16.02
C THR A 363 14.71 9.39 14.95
N THR A 364 15.17 8.47 14.10
CA THR A 364 16.21 8.75 13.09
C THR A 364 15.70 9.55 11.88
N GLY A 365 14.38 9.67 11.71
CA GLY A 365 13.75 10.29 10.53
C GLY A 365 13.81 9.41 9.27
N LYS A 366 14.40 8.22 9.33
CA LYS A 366 14.51 7.23 8.25
C LYS A 366 14.11 5.85 8.75
N HIS A 367 13.96 4.88 7.85
CA HIS A 367 13.65 3.51 8.25
C HIS A 367 14.85 2.90 8.99
N LEU A 368 14.54 2.05 9.97
CA LEU A 368 15.51 1.29 10.76
C LEU A 368 15.19 -0.20 10.61
N ILE A 369 16.20 -1.03 10.39
CA ILE A 369 16.04 -2.49 10.35
C ILE A 369 16.86 -3.13 11.45
N ILE A 370 16.23 -4.01 12.22
CA ILE A 370 16.86 -4.85 13.21
C ILE A 370 17.23 -6.17 12.55
N ARG A 371 18.52 -6.52 12.59
CA ARG A 371 19.03 -7.82 12.17
C ARG A 371 19.59 -8.55 13.37
N THR A 372 19.39 -9.85 13.42
CA THR A 372 19.91 -10.67 14.50
C THR A 372 20.63 -11.89 13.95
N GLU A 373 21.69 -12.29 14.64
CA GLU A 373 22.39 -13.54 14.41
C GLU A 373 22.55 -14.27 15.74
N ALA A 374 22.02 -15.49 15.84
CA ALA A 374 22.15 -16.35 17.00
C ALA A 374 22.84 -17.65 16.58
N SER A 375 24.16 -17.68 16.68
CA SER A 375 25.02 -18.77 16.21
C SER A 375 26.22 -18.95 17.15
N GLY A 376 26.74 -20.17 17.28
CA GLY A 376 27.94 -20.44 18.10
C GLY A 376 27.82 -20.03 19.57
N GLY A 377 26.60 -20.02 20.14
CA GLY A 377 26.37 -19.56 21.51
C GLY A 377 26.47 -18.05 21.69
N LYS A 378 26.43 -17.26 20.63
CA LYS A 378 26.44 -15.79 20.68
C LYS A 378 25.20 -15.23 20.02
N LEU A 379 24.66 -14.18 20.62
CA LEU A 379 23.57 -13.39 20.05
C LEU A 379 24.13 -12.02 19.68
N THR A 380 24.13 -11.71 18.39
CA THR A 380 24.48 -10.40 17.85
C THR A 380 23.22 -9.72 17.33
N VAL A 381 22.97 -8.49 17.76
CA VAL A 381 21.92 -7.63 17.21
C VAL A 381 22.56 -6.44 16.51
N LYS A 382 22.19 -6.22 15.25
CA LYS A 382 22.69 -5.16 14.38
C LYS A 382 21.53 -4.24 13.99
N LEU A 383 21.78 -2.93 13.97
CA LEU A 383 20.84 -1.94 13.45
C LEU A 383 21.35 -1.41 12.11
N PHE A 384 20.48 -1.40 11.10
CA PHE A 384 20.73 -0.84 9.79
C PHE A 384 19.84 0.38 9.57
N GLY A 385 20.42 1.46 9.06
CA GLY A 385 19.73 2.73 8.89
C GLY A 385 20.64 3.81 8.33
N THR A 386 20.34 5.06 8.66
CA THR A 386 21.20 6.22 8.38
C THR A 386 21.63 6.86 9.68
N MET A 387 22.93 7.14 9.80
CA MET A 387 23.53 7.89 10.90
C MET A 387 24.62 8.78 10.33
N GLU A 388 24.75 9.99 10.88
CA GLU A 388 25.78 10.97 10.52
C GLU A 388 27.17 10.31 10.48
N LYS A 389 27.97 10.66 9.46
CA LYS A 389 29.36 10.18 9.37
C LYS A 389 30.16 10.75 10.53
N GLY A 390 31.13 9.98 11.03
CA GLY A 390 31.96 10.38 12.17
C GLY A 390 31.28 10.28 13.53
N VAL A 391 29.94 10.15 13.59
CA VAL A 391 29.21 9.98 14.85
C VAL A 391 29.22 8.53 15.30
N SER A 392 29.53 8.32 16.58
CA SER A 392 29.38 7.03 17.26
C SER A 392 29.03 7.22 18.74
N TYR A 393 28.72 6.14 19.44
CA TYR A 393 28.39 6.17 20.85
C TYR A 393 29.11 5.07 21.62
N THR A 394 29.50 5.37 22.86
CA THR A 394 30.03 4.37 23.81
C THR A 394 29.19 4.36 25.08
N LEU A 395 29.21 3.25 25.80
CA LEU A 395 28.44 3.03 27.02
C LEU A 395 29.36 2.70 28.18
N ALA A 396 29.07 3.27 29.35
CA ALA A 396 29.76 2.99 30.60
C ALA A 396 28.75 2.90 31.74
N SER A 397 28.97 1.97 32.68
CA SER A 397 28.18 1.84 33.90
C SER A 397 29.05 2.09 35.12
N LYS A 398 28.51 2.76 36.12
CA LYS A 398 29.17 3.06 37.39
C LYS A 398 28.30 2.60 38.55
N THR A 399 28.83 1.75 39.42
CA THR A 399 28.21 1.46 40.71
C THR A 399 28.40 2.68 41.62
N ILE A 400 27.30 3.19 42.16
CA ILE A 400 27.28 4.36 43.05
C ILE A 400 26.90 3.98 44.48
N GLU A 401 26.30 2.80 44.68
CA GLU A 401 25.94 2.28 45.99
C GLU A 401 26.00 0.75 45.97
N GLU A 402 26.53 0.17 47.04
CA GLU A 402 26.44 -1.26 47.34
C GLU A 402 25.50 -1.45 48.53
N ILE A 403 24.53 -2.34 48.39
CA ILE A 403 23.48 -2.59 49.37
C ILE A 403 23.82 -3.88 50.11
N ALA A 404 24.10 -3.79 51.41
CA ALA A 404 24.43 -4.96 52.21
C ALA A 404 23.30 -6.01 52.20
N PRO A 405 23.63 -7.32 52.17
CA PRO A 405 22.63 -8.37 52.27
C PRO A 405 21.96 -8.35 53.65
N THR A 406 20.65 -8.60 53.68
CA THR A 406 19.91 -8.81 54.94
C THR A 406 20.19 -10.20 55.50
N ILE A 407 19.82 -10.45 56.76
CA ILE A 407 19.90 -11.77 57.38
C ILE A 407 18.48 -12.35 57.47
N LYS A 408 18.32 -13.60 57.04
CA LYS A 408 17.10 -14.39 57.20
C LYS A 408 17.43 -15.62 58.05
N GLU A 409 16.72 -15.79 59.16
CA GLU A 409 16.88 -16.94 60.05
C GLU A 409 15.75 -17.95 59.81
N VAL A 410 16.09 -19.23 59.76
CA VAL A 410 15.15 -20.34 59.55
C VAL A 410 15.33 -21.35 60.69
N PRO A 411 14.25 -21.76 61.38
CA PRO A 411 14.36 -22.71 62.48
C PRO A 411 14.81 -24.10 61.98
N SER A 412 15.73 -24.73 62.72
CA SER A 412 16.23 -26.08 62.44
C SER A 412 16.58 -26.83 63.73
N ALA A 413 16.01 -28.03 63.90
CA ALA A 413 16.30 -28.91 65.03
C ALA A 413 17.74 -29.43 65.05
N ALA A 414 18.51 -29.22 63.97
CA ALA A 414 19.92 -29.59 63.88
C ALA A 414 20.88 -28.56 64.49
N VAL A 415 20.38 -27.40 64.94
CA VAL A 415 21.19 -26.30 65.48
C VAL A 415 20.92 -26.15 66.98
N GLN A 416 21.99 -26.11 67.78
CA GLN A 416 21.88 -25.92 69.24
C GLN A 416 21.50 -24.47 69.61
N PRO A 417 20.79 -24.25 70.72
CA PRO A 417 20.49 -22.90 71.19
C PRO A 417 21.76 -22.08 71.43
N GLY A 418 21.81 -20.88 70.84
CA GLY A 418 22.97 -19.97 70.86
C GLY A 418 23.79 -20.01 69.57
N ASP A 419 23.73 -21.11 68.82
CA ASP A 419 24.47 -21.27 67.57
C ASP A 419 23.68 -20.79 66.35
N ARG A 420 24.43 -20.47 65.28
CA ARG A 420 23.90 -20.20 63.94
C ARG A 420 24.70 -20.98 62.92
N LEU A 421 24.00 -21.70 62.04
CA LEU A 421 24.62 -22.38 60.91
C LEU A 421 24.32 -21.61 59.62
N LEU A 422 25.36 -21.12 58.93
CA LEU A 422 25.18 -20.45 57.63
C LEU A 422 24.73 -21.48 56.58
N MET A 423 23.51 -21.33 56.08
CA MET A 423 22.93 -22.19 55.04
C MET A 423 23.22 -21.66 53.64
N THR A 424 23.06 -20.35 53.44
CA THR A 424 23.29 -19.71 52.14
C THR A 424 23.93 -18.34 52.36
N PRO A 425 25.10 -18.05 51.78
CA PRO A 425 25.71 -16.73 51.88
C PRO A 425 24.84 -15.68 51.18
N GLY A 426 24.70 -14.52 51.81
CA GLY A 426 24.02 -13.38 51.20
C GLY A 426 24.83 -12.80 50.04
N LYS A 427 24.16 -12.09 49.14
CA LYS A 427 24.83 -11.34 48.06
C LYS A 427 24.45 -9.86 48.12
N PRO A 428 25.41 -8.94 47.98
CA PRO A 428 25.10 -7.52 47.96
C PRO A 428 24.22 -7.16 46.77
N GLY A 429 23.37 -6.15 46.98
CA GLY A 429 22.64 -5.44 45.94
C GLY A 429 23.42 -4.22 45.48
N TYR A 430 22.93 -3.53 44.46
CA TYR A 430 23.66 -2.41 43.86
C TYR A 430 22.72 -1.32 43.36
N VAL A 431 23.20 -0.08 43.40
CA VAL A 431 22.65 0.99 42.57
C VAL A 431 23.69 1.38 41.53
N VAL A 432 23.28 1.36 40.26
CA VAL A 432 24.16 1.51 39.10
C VAL A 432 23.63 2.58 38.16
N GLU A 433 24.48 3.49 37.72
CA GLU A 433 24.14 4.48 36.70
C GLU A 433 24.82 4.13 35.39
N THR A 434 24.06 4.16 34.30
CA THR A 434 24.59 3.95 32.95
C THR A 434 24.62 5.25 32.19
N TYR A 435 25.73 5.50 31.50
CA TYR A 435 26.03 6.69 30.74
C TYR A 435 26.29 6.34 29.28
N ARG A 436 25.81 7.19 28.37
CA ARG A 436 26.15 7.15 26.94
C ARG A 436 26.95 8.38 26.58
N THR A 437 28.10 8.16 25.93
CA THR A 437 28.95 9.24 25.42
C THR A 437 28.84 9.29 23.90
N LYS A 438 28.46 10.45 23.34
CA LYS A 438 28.51 10.74 21.90
C LYS A 438 29.95 11.07 21.52
N LEU A 439 30.44 10.46 20.47
CA LEU A 439 31.71 10.77 19.84
C LEU A 439 31.47 11.35 18.45
N VAL A 440 32.27 12.35 18.07
CA VAL A 440 32.36 12.89 16.72
C VAL A 440 33.81 12.78 16.29
N ASP A 441 34.06 12.04 15.21
CA ASP A 441 35.40 11.73 14.70
C ASP A 441 36.33 11.17 15.79
N GLY A 442 35.77 10.30 16.63
CA GLY A 442 36.48 9.63 17.74
C GLY A 442 36.67 10.47 19.00
N LYS A 443 36.27 11.75 19.02
CA LYS A 443 36.37 12.63 20.20
C LYS A 443 35.05 12.68 20.95
N ALA A 444 35.10 12.51 22.28
CA ALA A 444 33.91 12.65 23.13
C ALA A 444 33.41 14.11 23.12
N VAL A 445 32.14 14.31 22.78
CA VAL A 445 31.52 15.65 22.70
C VAL A 445 30.37 15.86 23.67
N ALA A 446 29.74 14.79 24.14
CA ALA A 446 28.64 14.87 25.11
C ALA A 446 28.47 13.54 25.85
N THR A 447 28.17 13.59 27.14
CA THR A 447 27.84 12.41 27.94
C THR A 447 26.48 12.63 28.61
N LYS A 448 25.59 11.64 28.50
CA LYS A 448 24.24 11.66 29.07
C LYS A 448 24.04 10.45 29.98
N ARG A 449 23.52 10.66 31.19
CA ARG A 449 23.03 9.56 32.05
C ARG A 449 21.74 9.00 31.44
N ILE A 450 21.72 7.70 31.20
CA ILE A 450 20.62 6.97 30.57
C ILE A 450 19.70 6.36 31.62
N SER A 451 20.26 5.75 32.66
CA SER A 451 19.49 5.09 33.71
C SER A 451 20.19 5.19 35.07
N ARG A 452 19.39 4.97 36.12
CA ARG A 452 19.85 4.70 37.49
C ARG A 452 19.06 3.49 37.98
N ASP A 453 19.72 2.35 38.01
CA ASP A 453 19.11 1.03 38.20
C ASP A 453 19.41 0.52 39.60
N LYS A 454 18.41 -0.12 40.22
CA LYS A 454 18.54 -0.74 41.55
C LYS A 454 18.41 -2.25 41.42
N TYR A 455 19.39 -2.97 41.92
CA TYR A 455 19.43 -4.41 42.06
C TYR A 455 19.31 -4.78 43.54
N LYS A 456 18.42 -5.71 43.86
CA LYS A 456 18.13 -6.14 45.24
C LYS A 456 19.29 -6.96 45.79
N ALA A 457 19.60 -6.76 47.07
CA ALA A 457 20.48 -7.66 47.80
C ALA A 457 19.77 -8.98 48.11
N GLN A 458 20.50 -10.08 48.15
CA GLN A 458 19.98 -11.40 48.51
C GLN A 458 20.37 -11.71 49.96
N ALA A 459 19.41 -12.12 50.76
CA ALA A 459 19.63 -12.35 52.18
C ALA A 459 20.61 -13.52 52.43
N ALA A 460 21.46 -13.39 53.45
CA ALA A 460 22.15 -14.53 54.03
C ALA A 460 21.16 -15.36 54.83
N VAL A 461 21.10 -16.66 54.57
CA VAL A 461 20.19 -17.58 55.28
C VAL A 461 20.98 -18.32 56.35
N TYR A 462 20.56 -18.19 57.60
CA TYR A 462 21.10 -18.94 58.73
C TYR A 462 20.04 -19.90 59.27
N ALA A 463 20.44 -21.13 59.58
CA ALA A 463 19.66 -22.01 60.42
C ALA A 463 19.94 -21.69 61.90
N VAL A 464 18.89 -21.59 62.71
CA VAL A 464 18.95 -21.32 64.16
C VAL A 464 18.11 -22.33 64.92
N ALA A 465 18.39 -22.53 66.21
CA ALA A 465 17.56 -23.38 67.06
C ALA A 465 16.09 -22.92 67.06
N PRO A 466 15.10 -23.83 67.07
CA PRO A 466 13.67 -23.47 66.99
C PRO A 466 13.22 -22.46 68.06
N GLU A 467 13.80 -22.52 69.26
CA GLU A 467 13.57 -21.60 70.38
C GLU A 467 14.16 -20.20 70.18
N ASN A 468 15.11 -20.03 69.26
CA ASN A 468 15.77 -18.76 68.96
C ASN A 468 15.19 -18.06 67.72
N ALA A 469 14.32 -18.72 66.96
CA ALA A 469 13.50 -18.03 65.98
C ALA A 469 12.53 -17.12 66.77
N GLY A 470 12.79 -15.79 66.78
CA GLY A 470 11.93 -14.83 67.48
C GLY A 470 10.45 -14.97 67.07
N PRO A 471 9.48 -14.29 67.72
CA PRO A 471 8.04 -14.46 67.44
C PRO A 471 7.59 -14.06 66.01
N HIS A 472 8.52 -13.60 65.17
CA HIS A 472 8.35 -13.45 63.71
C HIS A 472 8.82 -14.65 62.89
N GLY A 473 9.22 -15.74 63.54
CA GLY A 473 9.28 -17.08 62.99
C GLY A 473 7.86 -17.50 62.66
N SER A 474 7.32 -16.94 61.57
CA SER A 474 6.15 -17.51 60.94
C SER A 474 6.48 -18.98 60.76
N GLN A 475 5.64 -19.81 61.36
CA GLN A 475 5.50 -21.20 60.98
C GLN A 475 5.75 -21.32 59.48
N GLY A 476 6.39 -22.40 59.06
CA GLY A 476 6.23 -22.90 57.71
C GLY A 476 4.75 -23.25 57.46
N GLN A 477 3.86 -22.25 57.44
CA GLN A 477 2.83 -22.22 56.44
C GLN A 477 3.59 -22.12 55.13
N HIS A 478 3.44 -23.12 54.27
CA HIS A 478 3.33 -22.81 52.85
C HIS A 478 2.39 -21.61 52.74
N GLY A 479 2.97 -20.41 52.61
CA GLY A 479 2.21 -19.19 52.48
C GLY A 479 1.38 -19.33 51.22
N LYS A 480 0.13 -19.75 51.38
CA LYS A 480 -0.91 -19.43 50.41
C LYS A 480 -0.92 -17.91 50.33
N GLY A 481 -0.40 -17.37 49.22
CA GLY A 481 -0.64 -15.99 48.83
C GLY A 481 0.48 -14.98 49.04
N LYS A 482 1.78 -15.34 48.95
CA LYS A 482 2.71 -14.34 48.39
C LYS A 482 2.47 -14.33 46.89
N GLU A 483 1.94 -13.24 46.37
CA GLU A 483 1.79 -13.03 44.94
C GLU A 483 3.15 -13.26 44.27
N LEU A 484 3.19 -14.12 43.26
CA LEU A 484 4.42 -14.39 42.50
C LEU A 484 4.77 -13.10 41.77
N LEU A 485 5.81 -12.41 42.23
CA LEU A 485 6.24 -11.17 41.60
C LEU A 485 7.23 -11.49 40.49
N GLU A 486 6.80 -11.22 39.27
CA GLU A 486 7.64 -11.30 38.07
C GLU A 486 8.88 -10.41 38.21
N ASP A 487 9.98 -10.82 37.56
CA ASP A 487 11.25 -10.12 37.71
C ASP A 487 11.16 -8.64 37.33
N GLY A 488 11.80 -7.81 38.15
CA GLY A 488 11.83 -6.37 37.97
C GLY A 488 10.56 -5.67 38.44
N VAL A 489 9.40 -6.34 38.60
CA VAL A 489 8.18 -5.70 39.11
C VAL A 489 8.42 -5.27 40.57
N THR A 490 7.98 -4.07 40.93
CA THR A 490 8.00 -3.57 42.31
C THR A 490 6.57 -3.27 42.68
N ASP A 491 6.21 -3.60 43.92
CA ASP A 491 4.99 -3.12 44.55
C ASP A 491 4.95 -1.58 44.61
#